data_AF-A0AAV6JBM9-F1
#
_entry.id   AF-A0AAV6JBM9-F1
#
_cell.length_a   1.000
_cell.length_b   1.000
_cell.length_c   1.000
_cell.angle_alpha   90.00
_cell.angle_beta   90.00
_cell.angle_gamma   90.00
#
_symmetry.space_group_name_H-M   'P 1'
#
loop_
_entity.id
_entity.type
_entity.pdbx_description
1 polymer ?
#
loop_
_entity_poly.entity_id
_entity_poly.type
_entity_poly.pdbx_seq_one_letter_code
_entity_poly.pdbx_strand_id
1 'polypeptide(L)'
;MSVMNQLLTSISSSSSGLFGQDHLLDIRPKNVLLPATKSWICKCVAKPSVEKTAYKTKVSRNENMGKLQAGYLFPEIARRRAAHMLKYPDAPVISLGIGDTTEPIPDVIASAMAKRSNSLATIEGYSGYGAEQGEKVFFFFSPRPKIKLLRATIASTFYANLGIEEDDVFISDGAKSDISRLQVLFGSDVTIAVQDPSYPVSRTRLIQVIEIHL
;
A
#
# COMPACT_ATOMS: atom_id res chain seq x y z
N MET A 1 23.20 5.53 -36.22
CA MET A 1 22.78 4.30 -35.53
C MET A 1 22.27 4.71 -34.16
N SER A 2 20.95 4.83 -34.03
CA SER A 2 20.26 5.17 -32.79
C SER A 2 19.90 3.86 -32.10
N VAL A 3 20.32 3.66 -30.85
CA VAL A 3 19.80 2.59 -30.00
C VAL A 3 19.34 3.20 -28.69
N MET A 4 18.11 2.86 -28.38
CA MET A 4 17.15 3.51 -27.54
C MET A 4 17.27 2.96 -26.12
N ASN A 5 17.40 3.84 -25.14
CA ASN A 5 17.24 3.53 -23.71
C ASN A 5 15.84 2.95 -23.46
N GLN A 6 15.75 1.71 -23.01
CA GLN A 6 14.52 1.15 -22.44
C GLN A 6 14.68 1.06 -20.92
N LEU A 7 14.14 2.07 -20.24
CA LEU A 7 13.79 2.01 -18.83
C LEU A 7 12.63 1.02 -18.64
N LEU A 8 12.92 -0.14 -18.08
CA LEU A 8 11.92 -1.08 -17.57
C LEU A 8 11.64 -0.71 -16.11
N THR A 9 10.55 0.00 -15.87
CA THR A 9 9.91 0.10 -14.55
C THR A 9 8.82 -0.96 -14.46
N SER A 10 9.07 -2.02 -13.70
CA SER A 10 8.12 -3.10 -13.41
C SER A 10 7.13 -2.64 -12.32
N ILE A 11 5.93 -2.23 -12.74
CA ILE A 11 4.75 -2.21 -11.88
C ILE A 11 4.12 -3.59 -12.00
N SER A 12 4.45 -4.47 -11.06
CA SER A 12 3.84 -5.80 -10.95
C SER A 12 2.50 -5.67 -10.23
N SER A 13 1.41 -5.78 -10.98
CA SER A 13 0.07 -6.05 -10.44
C SER A 13 -0.32 -7.43 -10.91
N SER A 14 -0.38 -8.37 -9.97
CA SER A 14 -0.77 -9.75 -10.19
C SER A 14 -2.23 -9.84 -10.67
N SER A 15 -2.44 -10.39 -11.86
CA SER A 15 -3.73 -10.97 -12.25
C SER A 15 -3.46 -12.27 -13.00
N SER A 16 -3.82 -13.36 -12.36
CA SER A 16 -3.77 -14.73 -12.85
C SER A 16 -4.56 -14.89 -14.16
N GLY A 17 -3.92 -15.45 -15.18
CA GLY A 17 -4.55 -15.85 -16.44
C GLY A 17 -3.93 -17.15 -16.91
N LEU A 18 -4.78 -18.15 -17.14
CA LEU A 18 -4.44 -19.54 -17.40
C LEU A 18 -3.50 -19.75 -18.61
N PHE A 19 -2.58 -20.70 -18.46
CA PHE A 19 -1.87 -21.36 -19.56
C PHE A 19 -2.83 -22.30 -20.31
N GLY A 20 -2.93 -22.13 -21.63
CA GLY A 20 -3.55 -23.08 -22.57
C GLY A 20 -2.89 -22.92 -23.94
N GLN A 21 -2.33 -24.00 -24.46
CA GLN A 21 -1.38 -24.06 -25.58
C GLN A 21 -1.96 -23.60 -26.93
N ASP A 22 -1.24 -22.71 -27.62
CA ASP A 22 -1.45 -22.40 -29.04
C ASP A 22 -0.77 -23.46 -29.91
N HIS A 23 -1.55 -24.35 -30.52
CA HIS A 23 -1.10 -25.17 -31.65
C HIS A 23 -1.51 -24.52 -32.97
N LEU A 24 -0.48 -24.13 -33.71
CA LEU A 24 -0.48 -23.65 -35.10
C LEU A 24 -1.32 -24.53 -36.03
N LEU A 25 -2.29 -23.93 -36.74
CA LEU A 25 -2.74 -24.44 -38.03
C LEU A 25 -2.91 -23.31 -39.06
N ASP A 26 -2.12 -23.49 -40.11
CA ASP A 26 -1.91 -22.74 -41.34
C ASP A 26 -3.17 -22.75 -42.23
N ILE A 27 -3.70 -21.58 -42.60
CA ILE A 27 -4.77 -21.46 -43.61
C ILE A 27 -4.41 -20.33 -44.59
N ARG A 28 -3.99 -20.72 -45.79
CA ARG A 28 -3.79 -19.87 -46.98
C ARG A 28 -5.05 -19.07 -47.34
N PRO A 29 -4.95 -17.78 -47.70
CA PRO A 29 -6.07 -17.05 -48.27
C PRO A 29 -6.21 -17.35 -49.77
N LYS A 30 -7.39 -17.80 -50.21
CA LYS A 30 -7.78 -17.83 -51.63
C LYS A 30 -8.29 -16.45 -52.03
N ASN A 31 -7.60 -15.79 -52.94
CA ASN A 31 -8.03 -14.53 -53.56
C ASN A 31 -9.27 -14.77 -54.43
N VAL A 32 -10.35 -14.03 -54.16
CA VAL A 32 -11.52 -13.94 -55.06
C VAL A 32 -11.67 -12.48 -55.47
N LEU A 33 -11.59 -12.24 -56.78
CA LEU A 33 -11.74 -10.95 -57.44
C LEU A 33 -13.23 -10.62 -57.59
N LEU A 34 -13.68 -9.45 -57.12
CA LEU A 34 -15.02 -8.92 -57.40
C LEU A 34 -14.93 -7.65 -58.27
N PRO A 35 -15.90 -7.45 -59.19
CA PRO A 35 -15.80 -6.47 -60.28
C PRO A 35 -15.99 -5.02 -59.81
N ALA A 36 -15.25 -4.12 -60.44
CA ALA A 36 -15.25 -2.69 -60.18
C ALA A 36 -16.52 -1.99 -60.68
N THR A 37 -17.14 -1.14 -59.86
CA THR A 37 -17.99 -0.05 -60.36
C THR A 37 -17.85 1.25 -59.56
N LYS A 38 -17.60 2.33 -60.33
CA LYS A 38 -17.88 3.77 -60.16
C LYS A 38 -17.42 4.51 -58.90
N SER A 39 -16.39 5.34 -59.14
CA SER A 39 -15.91 6.49 -58.37
C SER A 39 -17.02 7.41 -57.87
N TRP A 40 -17.08 7.59 -56.54
CA TRP A 40 -17.60 8.79 -55.89
C TRP A 40 -16.52 9.31 -54.94
N ILE A 41 -16.09 10.56 -55.14
CA ILE A 41 -15.17 11.25 -54.24
C ILE A 41 -15.97 11.63 -52.99
N CYS A 42 -15.93 10.78 -51.97
CA CYS A 42 -16.36 11.15 -50.62
C CYS A 42 -15.29 12.06 -50.01
N LYS A 43 -15.59 13.37 -49.92
CA LYS A 43 -14.84 14.26 -49.02
C LYS A 43 -15.14 13.85 -47.58
N CYS A 44 -14.27 13.03 -47.00
CA CYS A 44 -14.26 12.77 -45.57
C CYS A 44 -13.84 14.05 -44.84
N VAL A 45 -14.80 14.89 -44.46
CA VAL A 45 -14.57 15.91 -43.44
C VAL A 45 -14.59 15.17 -42.11
N ALA A 46 -13.41 14.70 -41.68
CA ALA A 46 -13.21 14.17 -40.34
C ALA A 46 -13.39 15.32 -39.35
N LYS A 47 -14.63 15.51 -38.87
CA LYS A 47 -14.84 16.10 -37.55
C LYS A 47 -14.18 15.13 -36.55
N PRO A 48 -13.35 15.60 -35.60
CA PRO A 48 -12.82 14.71 -34.60
C PRO A 48 -14.02 14.13 -33.86
N SER A 49 -14.25 12.82 -34.03
CA SER A 49 -15.19 12.10 -33.21
C SER A 49 -14.71 12.24 -31.78
N VAL A 50 -15.56 12.80 -30.92
CA VAL A 50 -15.40 12.71 -29.47
C VAL A 50 -15.45 11.22 -29.14
N GLU A 51 -14.28 10.61 -29.13
CA GLU A 51 -14.15 9.16 -29.07
C GLU A 51 -14.31 8.73 -27.61
N LYS A 52 -15.46 8.11 -27.35
CA LYS A 52 -15.80 7.23 -26.22
C LYS A 52 -15.52 7.79 -24.83
N THR A 53 -16.54 8.42 -24.25
CA THR A 53 -16.71 8.42 -22.80
C THR A 53 -16.62 6.99 -22.29
N ALA A 54 -15.53 6.69 -21.58
CA ALA A 54 -15.37 5.44 -20.84
C ALA A 54 -16.62 5.14 -20.00
N TYR A 55 -17.00 3.87 -19.90
CA TYR A 55 -18.09 3.43 -19.03
C TYR A 55 -17.86 3.94 -17.60
N LYS A 56 -18.89 4.52 -16.98
CA LYS A 56 -18.85 5.00 -15.59
C LYS A 56 -19.89 4.25 -14.77
N THR A 57 -19.51 3.90 -13.54
CA THR A 57 -20.43 3.30 -12.56
C THR A 57 -21.49 4.31 -12.10
N LYS A 58 -22.62 3.82 -11.59
CA LYS A 58 -23.65 4.66 -10.93
C LYS A 58 -23.37 4.91 -9.43
N VAL A 59 -22.24 4.43 -8.91
CA VAL A 59 -21.84 4.63 -7.51
C VAL A 59 -21.36 6.08 -7.34
N SER A 60 -22.03 6.85 -6.49
CA SER A 60 -21.60 8.19 -6.12
C SER A 60 -20.27 8.14 -5.37
N ARG A 61 -19.37 9.08 -5.67
CA ARG A 61 -18.11 9.22 -4.92
C ARG A 61 -18.42 9.57 -3.46
N ASN A 62 -17.68 8.97 -2.54
CA ASN A 62 -17.76 9.34 -1.13
C ASN A 62 -17.39 10.82 -0.95
N GLU A 63 -18.36 11.64 -0.52
CA GLU A 63 -18.22 13.10 -0.36
C GLU A 63 -17.07 13.48 0.57
N ASN A 64 -16.85 12.63 1.57
CA ASN A 64 -15.76 12.76 2.51
C ASN A 64 -14.40 12.76 1.78
N MET A 65 -14.19 11.92 0.76
CA MET A 65 -12.96 11.97 -0.05
C MET A 65 -12.78 13.28 -0.84
N GLY A 66 -13.84 14.09 -1.02
CA GLY A 66 -13.78 15.40 -1.64
C GLY A 66 -13.35 16.52 -0.68
N LYS A 67 -13.46 16.32 0.64
CA LYS A 67 -13.06 17.30 1.67
C LYS A 67 -11.54 17.38 1.86
N LEU A 68 -10.79 16.39 1.36
CA LEU A 68 -9.33 16.37 1.42
C LEU A 68 -8.77 17.48 0.52
N GLN A 69 -8.16 18.51 1.12
CA GLN A 69 -7.69 19.71 0.42
C GLN A 69 -6.50 19.44 -0.53
N ALA A 70 -5.70 18.41 -0.26
CA ALA A 70 -4.53 18.06 -1.06
C ALA A 70 -4.17 16.57 -0.92
N GLY A 71 -3.25 16.11 -1.77
CA GLY A 71 -2.58 14.83 -1.59
C GLY A 71 -1.82 14.77 -0.27
N TYR A 72 -1.66 13.56 0.27
CA TYR A 72 -0.92 13.35 1.52
C TYR A 72 0.51 13.87 1.41
N LEU A 73 1.04 14.45 2.50
CA LEU A 73 2.29 15.21 2.53
C LEU A 73 3.49 14.42 1.97
N PHE A 74 3.67 13.17 2.39
CA PHE A 74 4.85 12.38 2.03
C PHE A 74 4.92 12.00 0.54
N PRO A 75 3.84 11.56 -0.11
CA PRO A 75 3.80 11.40 -1.56
C PRO A 75 4.22 12.65 -2.34
N GLU A 76 3.83 13.85 -1.88
CA GLU A 76 4.22 15.09 -2.56
C GLU A 76 5.72 15.40 -2.37
N ILE A 77 6.28 15.16 -1.18
CA ILE A 77 7.73 15.28 -0.94
C ILE A 77 8.51 14.30 -1.83
N ALA A 78 8.06 13.05 -1.93
CA ALA A 78 8.67 12.04 -2.80
C ALA A 78 8.60 12.45 -4.28
N ARG A 79 7.47 12.98 -4.74
CA ARG A 79 7.29 13.48 -6.11
C ARG A 79 8.27 14.63 -6.41
N ARG A 80 8.43 15.57 -5.48
CA ARG A 80 9.39 16.69 -5.62
C ARG A 80 10.83 16.23 -5.65
N ARG A 81 11.20 15.26 -4.79
CA ARG A 81 12.53 14.63 -4.82
C ARG A 81 12.80 13.98 -6.18
N ALA A 82 11.85 13.23 -6.71
CA ALA A 82 11.99 12.58 -8.02
C ALA A 82 12.16 13.61 -9.15
N ALA A 83 11.35 14.68 -9.17
CA ALA A 83 11.49 15.75 -10.14
C ALA A 83 12.84 16.49 -10.03
N HIS A 84 13.36 16.67 -8.81
CA HIS A 84 14.68 17.26 -8.59
C HIS A 84 15.80 16.37 -9.14
N MET A 85 15.74 15.06 -8.90
CA MET A 85 16.73 14.10 -9.41
C MET A 85 16.71 14.00 -10.95
N LEU A 86 15.53 14.14 -11.58
CA LEU A 86 15.44 14.20 -13.05
C LEU A 86 16.06 15.49 -13.61
N LYS A 87 15.91 16.61 -12.90
CA LYS A 87 16.46 17.91 -13.33
C LYS A 87 17.97 17.99 -13.12
N TYR A 88 18.48 17.36 -12.07
CA TYR A 88 19.90 17.35 -11.72
C TYR A 88 20.37 15.91 -11.43
N PRO A 89 20.65 15.10 -12.47
CA PRO A 89 21.01 13.69 -12.33
C PRO A 89 22.27 13.44 -11.48
N ASP A 90 23.24 14.36 -11.53
CA ASP A 90 24.51 14.22 -10.82
C ASP A 90 24.50 14.83 -9.41
N ALA A 91 23.35 15.33 -8.94
CA ALA A 91 23.25 15.96 -7.63
C ALA A 91 23.29 14.91 -6.50
N PRO A 92 24.21 15.02 -5.52
CA PRO A 92 24.22 14.16 -4.34
C PRO A 92 23.10 14.58 -3.38
N VAL A 93 21.90 14.04 -3.57
CA VAL A 93 20.72 14.37 -2.74
C VAL A 93 20.80 13.68 -1.39
N ILE A 94 20.84 14.47 -0.31
CA ILE A 94 20.69 14.01 1.08
C ILE A 94 19.24 14.23 1.51
N SER A 95 18.54 13.16 1.89
CA SER A 95 17.13 13.22 2.29
C SER A 95 16.99 13.33 3.79
N LEU A 96 16.69 14.54 4.29
CA LEU A 96 16.39 14.82 5.71
C LEU A 96 14.91 15.19 5.94
N GLY A 97 14.03 14.84 4.99
CA GLY A 97 12.61 15.18 5.03
C GLY A 97 11.76 14.12 5.72
N ILE A 98 11.52 13.01 5.02
CA ILE A 98 10.73 11.89 5.56
C ILE A 98 11.58 11.17 6.60
N GLY A 99 11.05 11.00 7.81
CA GLY A 99 11.69 10.26 8.91
C GLY A 99 11.65 8.75 8.71
N ASP A 100 12.21 8.28 7.60
CA ASP A 100 12.42 6.86 7.33
C ASP A 100 13.70 6.38 8.03
N THR A 101 13.70 5.14 8.54
CA THR A 101 14.86 4.57 9.23
C THR A 101 15.94 4.21 8.22
N THR A 102 17.19 4.56 8.50
CA THR A 102 18.32 4.36 7.56
C THR A 102 19.22 3.18 7.91
N GLU A 103 19.21 2.75 9.17
CA GLU A 103 20.13 1.72 9.67
C GLU A 103 19.54 0.31 9.55
N PRO A 104 20.39 -0.73 9.39
CA PRO A 104 19.95 -2.12 9.39
C PRO A 104 19.25 -2.53 10.69
N ILE A 105 18.31 -3.48 10.57
CA ILE A 105 17.69 -4.12 11.72
C ILE A 105 18.75 -4.93 12.49
N PRO A 106 18.85 -4.80 13.83
CA PRO A 106 19.79 -5.60 14.62
C PRO A 106 19.68 -7.11 14.38
N ASP A 107 20.82 -7.78 14.28
CA ASP A 107 20.92 -9.21 13.95
C ASP A 107 20.06 -10.12 14.84
N VAL A 108 19.92 -9.77 16.12
CA VAL A 108 19.10 -10.52 17.07
C VAL A 108 17.61 -10.53 16.68
N ILE A 109 17.11 -9.44 16.12
CA ILE A 109 15.72 -9.30 15.66
C ILE A 109 15.58 -10.00 14.30
N ALA A 110 16.49 -9.71 13.37
CA ALA A 110 16.49 -10.30 12.03
C ALA A 110 16.56 -11.83 12.06
N SER A 111 17.45 -12.38 12.90
CA SER A 111 17.60 -13.82 13.08
C SER A 111 16.37 -14.48 13.69
N ALA A 112 15.68 -13.81 14.63
CA ALA A 112 14.44 -14.31 15.21
C ALA A 112 13.31 -14.40 14.16
N MET A 113 13.19 -13.37 13.30
CA MET A 113 12.23 -13.37 12.20
C MET A 113 12.53 -14.47 11.16
N ALA A 114 13.80 -14.63 10.77
CA ALA A 114 14.24 -15.68 9.87
C ALA A 114 13.95 -17.08 10.43
N LYS A 115 14.24 -17.30 11.71
CA LYS A 115 13.93 -18.56 12.40
C LYS A 115 12.42 -18.84 12.41
N ARG A 116 11.59 -17.82 12.67
CA ARG A 116 10.13 -17.97 12.61
C ARG A 116 9.67 -18.35 11.21
N SER A 117 10.17 -17.67 10.18
CA SER A 117 9.85 -18.00 8.78
C SER A 117 10.20 -19.45 8.43
N ASN A 118 11.40 -19.91 8.80
CA ASN A 118 11.83 -21.29 8.60
C ASN A 118 10.96 -22.30 9.38
N SER A 119 10.52 -21.96 10.60
CA SER A 119 9.68 -22.84 11.41
C SER A 119 8.32 -23.12 10.77
N LEU A 120 7.78 -22.18 9.99
CA LEU A 120 6.49 -22.32 9.31
C LEU A 120 6.52 -23.38 8.19
N ALA A 121 7.70 -23.82 7.76
CA ALA A 121 7.86 -24.92 6.79
C ALA A 121 7.81 -26.31 7.43
N THR A 122 7.72 -26.40 8.76
CA THR A 122 7.69 -27.68 9.50
C THR A 122 6.29 -27.92 10.05
N ILE A 123 5.88 -29.19 10.14
CA ILE A 123 4.57 -29.56 10.71
C ILE A 123 4.44 -29.06 12.15
N GLU A 124 5.51 -29.17 12.93
CA GLU A 124 5.54 -28.72 14.32
C GLU A 124 5.43 -27.20 14.40
N GLY A 125 6.30 -26.45 13.71
CA GLY A 125 6.39 -25.00 13.83
C GLY A 125 5.33 -24.20 13.08
N TYR A 126 4.54 -24.84 12.22
CA TYR A 126 3.46 -24.19 11.47
C TYR A 126 2.32 -23.76 12.40
N SER A 127 1.79 -22.57 12.17
CA SER A 127 0.57 -22.09 12.80
C SER A 127 -0.27 -21.33 11.78
N GLY A 128 -1.60 -21.50 11.85
CA GLY A 128 -2.56 -20.76 11.03
C GLY A 128 -2.86 -19.37 11.61
N TYR A 129 -4.12 -18.94 11.55
CA TYR A 129 -4.55 -17.68 12.17
C TYR A 129 -4.20 -17.66 13.67
N GLY A 130 -3.52 -16.60 14.10
CA GLY A 130 -3.29 -16.28 15.49
C GLY A 130 -4.50 -15.58 16.12
N ALA A 131 -4.40 -15.27 17.41
CA ALA A 131 -5.39 -14.43 18.08
C ALA A 131 -5.33 -13.00 17.52
N GLU A 132 -6.50 -12.42 17.18
CA GLU A 132 -6.60 -11.09 16.55
C GLU A 132 -6.03 -9.96 17.41
N GLN A 133 -6.07 -10.11 18.74
CA GLN A 133 -5.50 -9.16 19.70
C GLN A 133 -3.95 -9.19 19.73
N GLY A 134 -3.34 -10.15 19.04
CA GLY A 134 -1.93 -10.48 19.12
C GLY A 134 -1.73 -11.88 19.68
N GLU A 135 -0.71 -12.56 19.17
CA GLU A 135 -0.42 -13.97 19.45
C GLU A 135 -0.53 -14.32 20.94
N LYS A 136 -1.39 -15.30 21.23
CA LYS A 136 -1.66 -15.78 22.60
C LYS A 136 -0.94 -17.10 22.94
N VAL A 137 -0.16 -17.73 22.04
CA VAL A 137 0.25 -19.14 22.25
C VAL A 137 1.72 -19.47 21.98
N PHE A 138 2.39 -19.86 23.08
CA PHE A 138 3.16 -21.09 23.33
C PHE A 138 3.80 -21.85 22.15
N PHE A 139 5.13 -21.97 22.17
CA PHE A 139 5.82 -23.08 21.50
C PHE A 139 6.71 -23.83 22.50
N PHE A 140 6.27 -25.03 22.86
CA PHE A 140 7.04 -26.08 23.52
C PHE A 140 8.13 -26.56 22.54
N PHE A 141 9.28 -27.04 23.02
CA PHE A 141 10.51 -27.38 22.26
C PHE A 141 11.56 -26.27 22.13
N SER A 142 11.89 -25.65 23.26
CA SER A 142 13.29 -25.32 23.56
C SER A 142 13.51 -25.43 25.06
N PRO A 143 14.65 -25.97 25.56
CA PRO A 143 14.91 -26.10 27.00
C PRO A 143 15.07 -24.76 27.74
N ARG A 144 14.74 -23.65 27.08
CA ARG A 144 14.55 -22.32 27.66
C ARG A 144 13.15 -21.81 27.28
N PRO A 145 12.19 -21.80 28.20
CA PRO A 145 10.83 -21.34 27.91
C PRO A 145 10.80 -19.81 28.00
N LYS A 146 10.98 -19.08 26.90
CA LYS A 146 10.77 -17.62 26.89
C LYS A 146 10.29 -17.11 25.54
N ILE A 147 9.07 -17.46 25.16
CA ILE A 147 8.22 -16.49 24.47
C ILE A 147 7.23 -16.05 25.54
N LYS A 148 7.59 -14.99 26.27
CA LYS A 148 6.58 -14.20 26.96
C LYS A 148 5.58 -13.77 25.89
N LEU A 149 4.29 -13.88 26.18
CA LEU A 149 3.23 -13.32 25.33
C LEU A 149 3.66 -11.94 24.86
N LEU A 150 3.62 -11.65 23.56
CA LEU A 150 4.09 -10.34 23.06
C LEU A 150 3.40 -9.20 23.83
N ARG A 151 2.11 -9.37 24.11
CA ARG A 151 1.29 -8.52 24.99
C ARG A 151 1.88 -8.38 26.41
N ALA A 152 2.14 -9.49 27.10
CA ALA A 152 2.77 -9.49 28.43
C ALA A 152 4.18 -8.87 28.44
N THR A 153 4.94 -9.06 27.36
CA THR A 153 6.27 -8.46 27.20
C THR A 153 6.15 -6.95 27.08
N ILE A 154 5.22 -6.45 26.27
CA ILE A 154 4.96 -5.02 26.11
C ILE A 154 4.46 -4.43 27.43
N ALA A 155 3.47 -5.04 28.07
CA ALA A 155 2.94 -4.62 29.38
C ALA A 155 4.06 -4.51 30.43
N SER A 156 4.88 -5.55 30.59
CA SER A 156 5.97 -5.55 31.58
C SER A 156 7.18 -4.68 31.21
N THR A 157 7.41 -4.38 29.93
CA THR A 157 8.58 -3.58 29.50
C THR A 157 8.28 -2.09 29.48
N PHE A 158 7.09 -1.69 29.01
CA PHE A 158 6.73 -0.29 28.81
C PHE A 158 5.75 0.26 29.86
N TYR A 159 4.96 -0.62 30.49
CA TYR A 159 3.88 -0.22 31.39
C TYR A 159 4.00 -0.81 32.81
N ALA A 160 5.21 -1.22 33.20
CA ALA A 160 5.47 -1.75 34.54
C ALA A 160 5.05 -0.72 35.61
N ASN A 161 4.31 -1.19 36.62
CA ASN A 161 3.80 -0.39 37.74
C ASN A 161 2.77 0.68 37.37
N LEU A 162 2.18 0.63 36.17
CA LEU A 162 1.11 1.54 35.73
C LEU A 162 -0.30 0.90 35.79
N GLY A 163 -0.41 -0.35 36.26
CA GLY A 163 -1.68 -1.09 36.33
C GLY A 163 -2.25 -1.50 34.98
N ILE A 164 -1.40 -1.56 33.94
CA ILE A 164 -1.78 -2.02 32.59
C ILE A 164 -1.45 -3.50 32.48
N GLU A 165 -2.47 -4.30 32.18
CA GLU A 165 -2.35 -5.74 32.07
C GLU A 165 -2.19 -6.18 30.60
N GLU A 166 -1.86 -7.44 30.37
CA GLU A 166 -1.69 -7.95 29.00
C GLU A 166 -2.97 -7.85 28.15
N ASP A 167 -4.14 -7.90 28.78
CA ASP A 167 -5.45 -7.80 28.12
C ASP A 167 -5.82 -6.37 27.71
N ASP A 168 -5.09 -5.36 28.21
CA ASP A 168 -5.20 -3.97 27.75
C ASP A 168 -4.34 -3.70 26.50
N VAL A 169 -3.45 -4.63 26.14
CA VAL A 169 -2.53 -4.47 25.00
C VAL A 169 -3.12 -5.13 23.75
N PHE A 170 -3.20 -4.35 22.66
CA PHE A 170 -3.63 -4.81 21.33
C PHE A 170 -2.46 -4.66 20.35
N ILE A 171 -2.04 -5.77 19.74
CA ILE A 171 -0.93 -5.76 18.76
C ILE A 171 -1.49 -5.47 17.38
N SER A 172 -0.84 -4.55 16.66
CA SER A 172 -1.22 -4.19 15.29
C SER A 172 -0.04 -4.24 14.32
N ASP A 173 -0.36 -4.10 13.04
CA ASP A 173 0.58 -3.89 11.94
C ASP A 173 1.18 -2.48 11.91
N GLY A 174 0.78 -1.59 12.81
CA GLY A 174 1.39 -0.27 12.97
C GLY A 174 0.42 0.82 13.42
N ALA A 175 0.99 1.86 14.04
CA ALA A 175 0.24 2.97 14.63
C ALA A 175 -0.67 3.71 13.62
N LYS A 176 -0.26 3.80 12.35
CA LYS A 176 -1.05 4.48 11.32
C LYS A 176 -2.36 3.73 11.01
N SER A 177 -2.30 2.40 10.92
CA SER A 177 -3.47 1.55 10.73
C SER A 177 -4.41 1.65 11.93
N ASP A 178 -3.87 1.68 13.15
CA ASP A 178 -4.66 1.80 14.39
C ASP A 178 -5.37 3.13 14.52
N ILE A 179 -4.73 4.24 14.14
CA ILE A 179 -5.42 5.54 14.11
C ILE A 179 -6.64 5.46 13.19
N SER A 180 -6.54 4.80 12.04
CA SER A 180 -7.70 4.58 11.16
C SER A 180 -8.74 3.63 11.76
N ARG A 181 -8.34 2.54 12.43
CA ARG A 181 -9.27 1.62 13.12
C ARG A 181 -10.03 2.34 14.24
N LEU A 182 -9.35 3.14 15.04
CA LEU A 182 -9.95 3.95 16.11
C LEU A 182 -10.91 5.00 15.54
N GLN A 183 -10.60 5.62 14.40
CA GLN A 183 -11.54 6.54 13.74
C GLN A 183 -12.82 5.83 13.28
N VAL A 184 -12.72 4.59 12.79
CA VAL A 184 -13.90 3.78 12.44
C VAL A 184 -14.70 3.43 13.70
N LEU A 185 -14.01 3.07 14.79
CA LEU A 185 -14.64 2.76 16.09
C LEU A 185 -15.43 3.95 16.66
N PHE A 186 -14.87 5.16 16.62
CA PHE A 186 -15.56 6.36 17.13
C PHE A 186 -16.68 6.86 16.21
N GLY A 187 -16.67 6.49 14.93
CA GLY A 187 -17.68 6.90 13.97
C GLY A 187 -17.61 8.37 13.53
N SER A 188 -18.67 8.83 12.85
CA SER A 188 -18.74 10.17 12.25
C SER A 188 -19.13 11.29 13.21
N ASP A 189 -19.74 10.95 14.34
CA ASP A 189 -20.53 11.90 15.13
C ASP A 189 -19.72 12.49 16.30
N VAL A 190 -18.43 12.18 16.38
CA VAL A 190 -17.52 12.76 17.38
C VAL A 190 -16.75 13.94 16.80
N THR A 191 -16.53 14.94 17.64
CA THR A 191 -15.59 16.04 17.34
C THR A 191 -14.22 15.70 17.91
N ILE A 192 -13.16 15.95 17.14
CA ILE A 192 -11.78 15.69 17.59
C ILE A 192 -11.00 16.99 17.75
N ALA A 193 -10.15 17.01 18.76
CA ALA A 193 -9.14 18.04 18.94
C ALA A 193 -7.77 17.52 18.51
N VAL A 194 -6.98 18.35 17.84
CA VAL A 194 -5.59 18.04 17.47
C VAL A 194 -4.66 19.19 17.86
N GLN A 195 -3.43 18.85 18.22
CA GLN A 195 -2.36 19.84 18.41
C GLN A 195 -2.02 20.52 17.09
N ASP A 196 -1.56 21.77 17.16
CA ASP A 196 -1.04 22.52 16.01
C ASP A 196 0.36 23.09 16.32
N PRO A 197 1.43 22.63 15.64
CA PRO A 197 1.47 21.61 14.58
C PRO A 197 1.35 20.17 15.10
N SER A 198 0.89 19.25 14.24
CA SER A 198 0.83 17.82 14.53
C SER A 198 1.06 16.95 13.29
N TYR A 199 1.35 15.66 13.51
CA TYR A 199 1.51 14.70 12.43
C TYR A 199 0.20 14.58 11.61
N PRO A 200 0.26 14.68 10.27
CA PRO A 200 -0.93 14.92 9.45
C PRO A 200 -1.93 13.75 9.43
N VAL A 201 -1.57 12.55 9.89
CA VAL A 201 -2.50 11.41 9.94
C VAL A 201 -3.71 11.70 10.84
N SER A 202 -3.50 12.39 11.96
CA SER A 202 -4.59 12.78 12.86
C SER A 202 -5.50 13.84 12.24
N ARG A 203 -4.97 14.65 11.32
CA ARG A 203 -5.69 15.73 10.61
C ARG A 203 -6.35 15.26 9.31
N THR A 204 -5.98 14.10 8.76
CA THR A 204 -6.54 13.56 7.50
C THR A 204 -7.94 12.95 7.70
N ARG A 205 -8.76 13.57 8.57
CA ARG A 205 -10.15 13.17 8.83
C ARG A 205 -11.09 13.91 7.88
N LEU A 206 -12.22 13.27 7.63
CA LEU A 206 -13.30 13.77 6.77
C LEU A 206 -14.44 14.41 7.59
N ILE A 207 -14.15 14.72 8.85
CA ILE A 207 -15.08 15.20 9.90
C ILE A 207 -14.41 16.38 10.62
N GLN A 208 -15.22 17.22 11.24
CA GLN A 208 -14.86 18.49 11.89
C GLN A 208 -13.73 18.32 12.93
N VAL A 209 -12.67 19.10 12.75
CA VAL A 209 -11.50 19.16 13.63
C VAL A 209 -11.53 20.52 14.33
N ILE A 210 -11.39 20.52 15.65
CA ILE A 210 -11.13 21.73 16.43
C ILE A 210 -9.61 21.84 16.60
N GLU A 211 -9.02 22.91 16.09
CA GLU A 211 -7.61 23.21 16.33
C GLU A 211 -7.45 23.83 17.72
N ILE A 212 -6.57 23.24 18.54
CA ILE A 212 -6.23 23.77 19.86
C ILE A 212 -4.84 24.40 19.75
N HIS A 213 -4.77 25.72 19.93
CA HIS A 213 -3.51 26.42 20.18
C HIS A 213 -3.23 26.36 21.68
N LEU A 214 -2.13 25.68 22.05
CA LEU A 214 -1.60 25.68 23.42
C LEU A 214 -0.65 26.85 23.63
#